data_AF-A0A8C6G3P2-F1
#
_entry.id   AF-A0A8C6G3P2-F1
#
_cell.length_a   1.000
_cell.length_b   1.000
_cell.length_c   1.000
_cell.angle_alpha   90.00
_cell.angle_beta   90.00
_cell.angle_gamma   90.00
#
_symmetry.space_group_name_H-M   'P 1'
#
loop_
_entity.id
_entity.type
_entity.pdbx_description
1 polymer ?
#
loop_
_entity_poly.entity_id
_entity_poly.type
_entity_poly.pdbx_seq_one_letter_code
_entity_poly.pdbx_strand_id
1 'polypeptide(L)'
;MESGPPGGSGPAEPGPRLRGLRGADATASASSWSRFGAEAGCRAPAVAAVLPAGGSGERMGVPTPKQFCPILERPLISYTLQALERVSWIRDIVVAVTGENMETMKGIIQRYRHKRISLVEAGVTRHRSIFNGLKALAEDQPNCRLSKPEVVIIHDAVRPFVEEDVLLRVVTAAQEHGASGAIRPLVSTVISPSADSCLDHSLERAKHRASEMPQAFLFDVIYEAYQQCSDYDLEFGTECLHLALKYSHIKAKLVEGSPDLWKVTYKRDLYAAESIIKERISQQVCVVMDTKENEEHVGRCLEEMLKTELNHVKVTSGQDLQQIILEQCYNFVCVNVMTSDFEETQRLLNMLEESNLSILYPVVVISVHFLDYESVPFGQRMEKVMQIREFAKEVKKRNILLSGLLIYFPQEEQKLQESLRQGATIIAALIKDRNSGLIGQLLVA
;
A
#
# COMPACT_ATOMS: atom_id res chain seq x y z
N MET A 1 35.61 -19.46 -58.22
CA MET A 1 37.05 -19.34 -57.90
C MET A 1 37.16 -18.04 -57.14
N GLU A 2 37.44 -17.96 -55.85
CA GLU A 2 38.21 -18.83 -54.95
C GLU A 2 37.49 -19.03 -53.60
N SER A 3 38.08 -19.87 -52.76
CA SER A 3 37.50 -20.67 -51.70
C SER A 3 38.22 -20.50 -50.36
N GLY A 4 37.46 -20.40 -49.25
CA GLY A 4 37.89 -20.74 -47.87
C GLY A 4 38.77 -19.72 -47.14
N PRO A 5 38.77 -19.68 -45.77
CA PRO A 5 38.71 -20.86 -44.90
C PRO A 5 37.55 -20.87 -43.86
N PRO A 6 37.30 -22.01 -43.18
CA PRO A 6 36.21 -22.18 -42.24
C PRO A 6 36.63 -21.87 -40.79
N GLY A 7 35.85 -21.06 -40.08
CA GLY A 7 35.99 -20.84 -38.64
C GLY A 7 34.78 -21.40 -37.91
N GLY A 8 34.96 -22.52 -37.21
CA GLY A 8 33.93 -23.12 -36.38
C GLY A 8 33.65 -22.29 -35.12
N SER A 9 32.38 -22.15 -34.78
CA SER A 9 31.93 -21.72 -33.46
C SER A 9 30.78 -22.62 -33.03
N GLY A 10 31.07 -23.55 -32.13
CA GLY A 10 30.08 -24.40 -31.48
C GLY A 10 29.11 -23.59 -30.61
N PRO A 11 28.00 -24.20 -30.16
CA PRO A 11 27.04 -23.53 -29.29
C PRO A 11 27.69 -23.18 -27.94
N ALA A 12 27.48 -21.95 -27.51
CA ALA A 12 28.00 -21.40 -26.27
C ALA A 12 27.54 -22.21 -25.04
N GLU A 13 28.48 -22.53 -24.16
CA GLU A 13 28.21 -23.15 -22.86
C GLU A 13 27.32 -22.25 -21.98
N PRO A 14 26.37 -22.82 -21.23
CA PRO A 14 25.56 -22.06 -20.28
C PRO A 14 26.42 -21.62 -19.08
N GLY A 15 26.46 -20.30 -18.83
CA GLY A 15 27.16 -19.69 -17.71
C GLY A 15 26.71 -20.19 -16.33
N PRO A 16 27.52 -19.95 -15.28
CA PRO A 16 27.35 -20.59 -13.98
C PRO A 16 26.05 -20.17 -13.29
N ARG A 17 25.32 -21.17 -12.79
CA ARG A 17 24.10 -21.04 -11.99
C ARG A 17 24.40 -20.25 -10.70
N LEU A 18 23.79 -19.06 -10.57
CA LEU A 18 23.77 -18.32 -9.30
C LEU A 18 22.95 -19.11 -8.28
N ARG A 19 23.64 -19.67 -7.28
CA ARG A 19 23.08 -20.26 -6.07
C ARG A 19 22.24 -19.20 -5.34
N GLY A 20 20.97 -19.51 -5.10
CA GLY A 20 20.09 -18.71 -4.27
C GLY A 20 20.60 -18.62 -2.84
N LEU A 21 20.62 -17.40 -2.30
CA LEU A 21 20.74 -17.17 -0.87
C LEU A 21 19.33 -17.23 -0.27
N ARG A 22 19.10 -18.31 0.48
CA ARG A 22 17.96 -18.47 1.38
C ARG A 22 18.15 -17.58 2.62
N GLY A 23 17.03 -16.99 3.04
CA GLY A 23 16.59 -16.89 4.44
C GLY A 23 17.51 -16.15 5.42
N ALA A 24 17.15 -14.90 5.74
CA ALA A 24 17.44 -14.32 7.03
C ALA A 24 16.12 -13.88 7.67
N ASP A 25 15.89 -14.36 8.88
CA ASP A 25 14.68 -14.23 9.68
C ASP A 25 14.20 -12.79 9.87
N ALA A 26 12.89 -12.63 9.70
CA ALA A 26 12.14 -11.42 9.97
C ALA A 26 11.78 -11.32 11.47
N THR A 27 12.74 -11.02 12.34
CA THR A 27 12.48 -10.54 13.70
C THR A 27 13.59 -9.60 14.17
N ALA A 28 13.57 -8.34 13.69
CA ALA A 28 14.25 -7.22 14.36
C ALA A 28 13.78 -5.88 13.76
N SER A 29 12.60 -5.40 14.15
CA SER A 29 12.18 -4.01 13.91
C SER A 29 12.86 -3.09 14.93
N ALA A 30 14.18 -2.98 14.86
CA ALA A 30 14.90 -1.79 15.31
C ALA A 30 14.92 -0.83 14.12
N SER A 31 14.53 0.42 14.31
CA SER A 31 14.44 1.42 13.23
C SER A 31 15.71 1.41 12.39
N SER A 32 15.61 1.41 11.05
CA SER A 32 16.78 1.34 10.15
C SER A 32 17.85 2.40 10.51
N TRP A 33 17.41 3.56 10.98
CA TRP A 33 18.26 4.62 11.53
C TRP A 33 19.06 4.27 12.79
N SER A 34 18.51 3.43 13.69
CA SER A 34 19.22 3.01 14.90
C SER A 34 20.42 2.10 14.62
N ARG A 35 20.47 1.44 13.45
CA ARG A 35 21.66 0.71 12.99
C ARG A 35 22.71 1.61 12.34
N PHE A 36 22.31 2.76 11.80
CA PHE A 36 23.23 3.76 11.22
C PHE A 36 23.77 4.76 12.25
N GLY A 37 23.16 4.88 13.43
CA GLY A 37 23.55 5.82 14.51
C GLY A 37 24.59 5.29 15.51
N ALA A 38 25.26 4.15 15.24
CA ALA A 38 26.25 3.57 16.16
C ALA A 38 27.64 4.24 16.08
N GLU A 39 27.85 5.18 15.14
CA GLU A 39 29.03 6.05 15.13
C GLU A 39 28.67 7.44 15.68
N ALA A 40 29.27 7.75 16.84
CA ALA A 40 29.32 9.00 17.58
C ALA A 40 28.45 10.20 17.10
N GLY A 41 27.38 10.49 17.84
CA GLY A 41 26.87 11.87 18.04
C GLY A 41 26.02 12.51 16.95
N CYS A 42 25.76 11.87 15.81
CA CYS A 42 24.93 12.44 14.75
C CYS A 42 23.43 12.37 15.11
N ARG A 43 22.81 13.51 15.39
CA ARG A 43 21.35 13.65 15.52
C ARG A 43 20.72 13.31 14.17
N ALA A 44 19.68 12.48 14.14
CA ALA A 44 18.93 12.22 12.91
C ALA A 44 18.42 13.54 12.31
N PRO A 45 18.52 13.74 10.98
CA PRO A 45 18.12 14.99 10.35
C PRO A 45 16.65 15.27 10.58
N ALA A 46 16.30 16.54 10.70
CA ALA A 46 14.89 16.95 10.73
C ALA A 46 14.32 16.80 9.31
N VAL A 47 13.36 15.89 9.11
CA VAL A 47 12.76 15.63 7.80
C VAL A 47 11.28 15.97 7.77
N ALA A 48 10.83 16.65 6.72
CA ALA A 48 9.42 16.86 6.40
C ALA A 48 9.12 16.44 4.95
N ALA A 49 7.83 16.29 4.60
CA ALA A 49 7.39 15.98 3.26
C ALA A 49 6.40 17.03 2.73
N VAL A 50 6.44 17.30 1.41
CA VAL A 50 5.50 18.17 0.70
C VAL A 50 4.85 17.39 -0.44
N LEU A 51 3.52 17.38 -0.47
CA LEU A 51 2.71 16.68 -1.46
C LEU A 51 1.87 17.67 -2.26
N PRO A 52 2.19 17.94 -3.54
CA PRO A 52 1.26 18.64 -4.42
C PRO A 52 0.07 17.74 -4.78
N ALA A 53 -1.12 18.14 -4.31
CA ALA A 53 -2.37 17.43 -4.50
C ALA A 53 -3.47 18.33 -5.13
N GLY A 54 -3.07 19.38 -5.86
CA GLY A 54 -3.97 20.33 -6.52
C GLY A 54 -4.36 19.98 -7.96
N GLY A 55 -3.80 18.92 -8.56
CA GLY A 55 -4.04 18.59 -9.97
C GLY A 55 -5.46 18.09 -10.25
N SER A 56 -6.01 18.47 -11.42
CA SER A 56 -7.33 18.07 -11.93
C SER A 56 -7.40 16.59 -12.34
N GLY A 57 -6.31 16.03 -12.85
CA GLY A 57 -6.25 14.62 -13.25
C GLY A 57 -6.96 14.30 -14.56
N GLU A 58 -7.07 15.26 -15.50
CA GLU A 58 -7.79 15.16 -16.78
C GLU A 58 -7.62 13.83 -17.55
N ARG A 59 -6.40 13.27 -17.58
CA ARG A 59 -6.11 11.99 -18.25
C ARG A 59 -6.82 10.77 -17.65
N MET A 60 -7.35 10.86 -16.43
CA MET A 60 -8.09 9.79 -15.78
C MET A 60 -9.52 9.66 -16.34
N GLY A 61 -10.04 10.70 -17.00
CA GLY A 61 -11.35 10.68 -17.65
C GLY A 61 -12.53 10.56 -16.68
N VAL A 62 -12.35 10.96 -15.42
CA VAL A 62 -13.38 10.97 -14.38
C VAL A 62 -13.50 12.39 -13.81
N PRO A 63 -14.70 12.81 -13.35
CA PRO A 63 -14.92 14.17 -12.85
C PRO A 63 -14.21 14.42 -11.50
N THR A 64 -13.97 13.37 -10.72
CA THR A 64 -13.27 13.45 -9.44
C THR A 64 -11.76 13.62 -9.66
N PRO A 65 -11.10 14.60 -9.00
CA PRO A 65 -9.65 14.69 -9.07
C PRO A 65 -9.00 13.37 -8.65
N LYS A 66 -8.05 12.89 -9.45
CA LYS A 66 -7.50 11.52 -9.37
C LYS A 66 -7.02 11.09 -7.98
N GLN A 67 -6.49 12.01 -7.19
CA GLN A 67 -6.03 11.79 -5.81
C GLN A 67 -7.18 11.42 -4.85
N PHE A 68 -8.41 11.76 -5.19
CA PHE A 68 -9.62 11.44 -4.44
C PHE A 68 -10.41 10.25 -5.02
N CYS A 69 -9.95 9.65 -6.13
CA CYS A 69 -10.57 8.45 -6.66
C CYS A 69 -10.54 7.31 -5.63
N PRO A 70 -11.66 6.61 -5.41
CA PRO A 70 -11.73 5.56 -4.41
C PRO A 70 -11.10 4.25 -4.92
N ILE A 71 -10.36 3.61 -4.04
CA ILE A 71 -9.99 2.19 -4.11
C ILE A 71 -10.51 1.57 -2.82
N LEU A 72 -11.38 0.56 -2.92
CA LEU A 72 -12.07 -0.03 -1.76
C LEU A 72 -12.77 1.03 -0.88
N GLU A 73 -13.51 1.95 -1.51
CA GLU A 73 -14.22 3.08 -0.87
C GLU A 73 -13.30 4.12 -0.17
N ARG A 74 -11.96 3.94 -0.21
CA ARG A 74 -10.97 4.84 0.37
C ARG A 74 -10.23 5.64 -0.71
N PRO A 75 -10.08 6.97 -0.58
CA PRO A 75 -9.45 7.79 -1.61
C PRO A 75 -7.95 7.50 -1.74
N LEU A 76 -7.43 7.52 -2.96
CA LEU A 76 -6.05 7.18 -3.29
C LEU A 76 -5.00 7.92 -2.43
N ILE A 77 -5.17 9.23 -2.20
CA ILE A 77 -4.26 10.03 -1.37
C ILE A 77 -4.12 9.50 0.05
N SER A 78 -5.19 8.91 0.60
CA SER A 78 -5.20 8.35 1.95
C SER A 78 -4.20 7.19 2.09
N TYR A 79 -3.95 6.43 1.02
CA TYR A 79 -2.94 5.36 1.03
C TYR A 79 -1.52 5.94 1.02
N THR A 80 -1.28 6.98 0.21
CA THR A 80 0.01 7.69 0.18
C THR A 80 0.35 8.33 1.52
N LEU A 81 -0.64 8.96 2.18
CA LEU A 81 -0.46 9.53 3.52
C LEU A 81 -0.12 8.44 4.53
N GLN A 82 -0.84 7.31 4.51
CA GLN A 82 -0.53 6.18 5.41
C GLN A 82 0.89 5.65 5.19
N ALA A 83 1.35 5.55 3.94
CA ALA A 83 2.70 5.08 3.63
C ALA A 83 3.77 6.01 4.23
N LEU A 84 3.61 7.33 4.08
CA LEU A 84 4.51 8.32 4.70
C LEU A 84 4.37 8.37 6.22
N GLU A 85 3.17 8.15 6.76
CA GLU A 85 2.93 8.15 8.20
C GLU A 85 3.56 6.98 8.94
N ARG A 86 3.69 5.82 8.28
CA ARG A 86 4.42 4.65 8.82
C ARG A 86 5.90 4.98 9.08
N VAL A 87 6.44 5.97 8.36
CA VAL A 87 7.82 6.41 8.52
C VAL A 87 7.91 7.40 9.69
N SER A 88 8.43 6.91 10.82
CA SER A 88 8.43 7.63 12.09
C SER A 88 9.27 8.91 12.08
N TRP A 89 10.36 8.95 11.31
CA TRP A 89 11.29 10.07 11.24
C TRP A 89 10.86 11.22 10.31
N ILE A 90 9.79 11.04 9.51
CA ILE A 90 9.15 12.15 8.80
C ILE A 90 8.26 12.89 9.80
N ARG A 91 8.67 14.09 10.23
CA ARG A 91 8.00 14.83 11.31
C ARG A 91 6.68 15.46 10.88
N ASP A 92 6.67 16.07 9.71
CA ASP A 92 5.57 16.89 9.21
C ASP A 92 5.30 16.56 7.74
N ILE A 93 4.03 16.47 7.36
CA ILE A 93 3.58 16.21 5.99
C ILE A 93 2.66 17.36 5.57
N VAL A 94 3.16 18.20 4.68
CA VAL A 94 2.42 19.33 4.12
C VAL A 94 1.75 18.90 2.82
N VAL A 95 0.43 19.05 2.75
CA VAL A 95 -0.36 18.68 1.58
C VAL A 95 -0.98 19.93 0.97
N ALA A 96 -0.63 20.21 -0.28
CA ALA A 96 -1.17 21.35 -1.01
C ALA A 96 -2.41 20.91 -1.80
N VAL A 97 -3.59 21.40 -1.42
CA VAL A 97 -4.88 21.10 -2.08
C VAL A 97 -5.55 22.39 -2.56
N THR A 98 -6.35 22.32 -3.63
CA THR A 98 -7.10 23.50 -4.10
C THR A 98 -8.10 23.95 -3.04
N GLY A 99 -8.46 25.25 -3.04
CA GLY A 99 -9.45 25.79 -2.11
C GLY A 99 -10.79 25.01 -2.14
N GLU A 100 -11.24 24.61 -3.32
CA GLU A 100 -12.45 23.79 -3.51
C GLU A 100 -12.41 22.43 -2.81
N ASN A 101 -11.22 21.80 -2.72
CA ASN A 101 -11.05 20.47 -2.15
C ASN A 101 -10.55 20.50 -0.69
N MET A 102 -10.42 21.69 -0.08
CA MET A 102 -9.89 21.85 1.27
C MET A 102 -10.74 21.10 2.31
N GLU A 103 -12.07 21.28 2.27
CA GLU A 103 -12.98 20.61 3.20
C GLU A 103 -13.06 19.10 2.97
N THR A 104 -13.00 18.65 1.70
CA THR A 104 -12.89 17.23 1.37
C THR A 104 -11.64 16.63 1.98
N MET A 105 -10.49 17.30 1.87
CA MET A 105 -9.23 16.82 2.44
C MET A 105 -9.26 16.78 3.96
N LYS A 106 -9.84 17.78 4.64
CA LYS A 106 -10.07 17.75 6.09
C LYS A 106 -10.94 16.56 6.51
N GLY A 107 -12.02 16.31 5.78
CA GLY A 107 -12.89 15.15 5.99
C GLY A 107 -12.13 13.81 5.84
N ILE A 108 -11.23 13.71 4.86
CA ILE A 108 -10.36 12.52 4.68
C ILE A 108 -9.41 12.38 5.87
N ILE A 109 -8.74 13.45 6.31
CA ILE A 109 -7.83 13.42 7.45
C ILE A 109 -8.56 12.94 8.71
N GLN A 110 -9.74 13.50 8.98
CA GLN A 110 -10.54 13.12 10.14
C GLN A 110 -11.04 11.68 10.05
N ARG A 111 -11.61 11.28 8.91
CA ARG A 111 -12.19 9.94 8.70
C ARG A 111 -11.15 8.83 8.86
N TYR A 112 -9.96 9.01 8.27
CA TYR A 112 -8.89 8.00 8.30
C TYR A 112 -7.86 8.23 9.40
N ARG A 113 -8.09 9.24 10.27
CA ARG A 113 -7.26 9.58 11.43
C ARG A 113 -5.79 9.83 11.09
N HIS A 114 -5.55 10.44 9.94
CA HIS A 114 -4.20 10.86 9.51
C HIS A 114 -3.61 11.87 10.49
N LYS A 115 -2.32 11.76 10.77
CA LYS A 115 -1.58 12.53 11.76
C LYS A 115 -0.41 13.25 11.11
N ARG A 116 0.05 14.34 11.74
CA ARG A 116 1.19 15.14 11.25
C ARG A 116 0.92 15.79 9.88
N ILE A 117 -0.35 15.98 9.54
CA ILE A 117 -0.76 16.58 8.27
C ILE A 117 -1.05 18.06 8.48
N SER A 118 -0.42 18.91 7.67
CA SER A 118 -0.75 20.33 7.54
C SER A 118 -1.22 20.62 6.13
N LEU A 119 -2.32 21.38 6.01
CA LEU A 119 -2.89 21.72 4.72
C LEU A 119 -2.49 23.14 4.32
N VAL A 120 -2.18 23.30 3.03
CA VAL A 120 -1.94 24.59 2.40
C VAL A 120 -2.74 24.67 1.11
N GLU A 121 -3.00 25.89 0.65
CA GLU A 121 -3.63 26.10 -0.63
C GLU A 121 -2.65 25.78 -1.77
N ALA A 122 -3.08 24.94 -2.71
CA ALA A 122 -2.36 24.64 -3.93
C ALA A 122 -2.38 25.83 -4.89
N GLY A 123 -1.28 26.06 -5.59
CA GLY A 123 -1.26 26.95 -6.75
C GLY A 123 -1.83 26.27 -8.00
N VAL A 124 -2.04 27.06 -9.06
CA VAL A 124 -2.56 26.57 -10.35
C VAL A 124 -1.65 25.52 -11.01
N THR A 125 -0.34 25.56 -10.73
CA THR A 125 0.65 24.60 -11.25
C THR A 125 1.28 23.75 -10.15
N ARG A 126 1.95 22.67 -10.57
CA ARG A 126 2.68 21.78 -9.66
C ARG A 126 3.77 22.52 -8.89
N HIS A 127 4.60 23.34 -9.56
CA HIS A 127 5.68 24.06 -8.88
C HIS A 127 5.15 25.11 -7.90
N ARG A 128 4.10 25.86 -8.25
CA ARG A 128 3.46 26.82 -7.32
C ARG A 128 2.90 26.11 -6.08
N SER A 129 2.28 24.94 -6.25
CA SER A 129 1.79 24.13 -5.13
C SER A 129 2.91 23.65 -4.21
N ILE A 130 4.02 23.18 -4.77
CA ILE A 130 5.19 22.76 -3.98
C ILE A 130 5.76 23.96 -3.23
N PHE A 131 5.88 25.12 -3.89
CA PHE A 131 6.45 26.31 -3.25
C PHE A 131 5.61 26.78 -2.06
N ASN A 132 4.27 26.75 -2.16
CA ASN A 132 3.40 27.04 -1.01
C ASN A 132 3.64 26.07 0.16
N GLY A 133 3.85 24.78 -0.13
CA GLY A 133 4.21 23.80 0.88
C GLY A 133 5.57 24.07 1.54
N LEU A 134 6.57 24.48 0.75
CA LEU A 134 7.88 24.87 1.28
C LEU A 134 7.80 26.15 2.14
N LYS A 135 7.03 27.15 1.74
CA LYS A 135 6.81 28.38 2.54
C LYS A 135 6.22 28.06 3.91
N ALA A 136 5.24 27.16 3.97
CA ALA A 136 4.65 26.73 5.24
C ALA A 136 5.66 26.03 6.18
N LEU A 137 6.72 25.43 5.64
CA LEU A 137 7.82 24.85 6.42
C LEU A 137 8.92 25.88 6.76
N ALA A 138 9.05 26.96 6.00
CA ALA A 138 10.07 28.00 6.19
C ALA A 138 9.68 29.04 7.25
N GLU A 139 8.40 29.41 7.30
CA GLU A 139 7.92 30.56 8.07
C GLU A 139 7.40 30.13 9.45
N ASP A 140 7.84 30.83 10.51
CA ASP A 140 7.17 30.81 11.82
C ASP A 140 5.83 31.54 11.71
N GLN A 141 4.86 30.88 11.08
CA GLN A 141 3.51 31.38 10.95
C GLN A 141 2.86 31.41 12.35
N PRO A 142 2.22 32.53 12.77
CA PRO A 142 1.63 32.66 14.11
C PRO A 142 0.65 31.53 14.46
N ASN A 143 0.04 30.93 13.43
CA ASN A 143 -0.97 29.90 13.52
C ASN A 143 -0.49 28.49 13.08
N CYS A 144 0.77 28.35 12.61
CA CYS A 144 1.34 27.06 12.17
C CYS A 144 2.72 26.87 12.80
N ARG A 145 2.80 26.01 13.82
CA ARG A 145 4.05 25.65 14.51
C ARG A 145 4.82 24.55 13.75
N LEU A 146 5.07 24.73 12.46
CA LEU A 146 5.93 23.82 11.71
C LEU A 146 7.40 24.19 11.94
N SER A 147 8.23 23.19 12.20
CA SER A 147 9.68 23.42 12.33
C SER A 147 10.32 23.29 10.95
N LYS A 148 11.17 24.26 10.59
CA LYS A 148 12.01 24.17 9.40
C LYS A 148 12.80 22.85 9.40
N PRO A 149 12.65 22.00 8.36
CA PRO A 149 13.41 20.76 8.26
C PRO A 149 14.83 21.03 7.71
N GLU A 150 15.74 20.10 7.94
CA GLU A 150 17.04 20.05 7.28
C GLU A 150 16.89 19.48 5.87
N VAL A 151 16.07 18.43 5.72
CA VAL A 151 15.77 17.78 4.44
C VAL A 151 14.27 17.79 4.20
N VAL A 152 13.85 18.13 2.99
CA VAL A 152 12.46 18.04 2.57
C VAL A 152 12.31 17.01 1.46
N ILE A 153 11.29 16.16 1.60
CA ILE A 153 10.87 15.18 0.61
C ILE A 153 9.75 15.79 -0.23
N ILE A 154 9.87 15.71 -1.55
CA ILE A 154 8.76 16.00 -2.48
C ILE A 154 8.20 14.66 -2.97
N HIS A 155 6.91 14.43 -2.76
CA HIS A 155 6.24 13.20 -3.18
C HIS A 155 4.89 13.48 -3.83
N ASP A 156 4.51 12.72 -4.85
CA ASP A 156 3.20 12.90 -5.48
C ASP A 156 2.11 12.16 -4.68
N ALA A 157 0.96 12.81 -4.44
CA ALA A 157 -0.18 12.23 -3.73
C ALA A 157 -0.76 10.94 -4.36
N VAL A 158 -0.44 10.65 -5.62
CA VAL A 158 -0.94 9.51 -6.41
C VAL A 158 0.09 8.39 -6.61
N ARG A 159 1.06 8.29 -5.69
CA ARG A 159 2.09 7.22 -5.65
C ARG A 159 2.05 6.53 -4.28
N PRO A 160 1.06 5.65 -4.05
CA PRO A 160 0.77 5.12 -2.71
C PRO A 160 1.76 4.05 -2.22
N PHE A 161 2.59 3.49 -3.11
CA PHE A 161 3.49 2.35 -2.82
C PHE A 161 4.93 2.81 -2.56
N VAL A 162 5.09 3.85 -1.74
CA VAL A 162 6.40 4.33 -1.29
C VAL A 162 6.75 3.67 0.04
N GLU A 163 7.97 3.13 0.14
CA GLU A 163 8.44 2.41 1.33
C GLU A 163 9.62 3.14 1.99
N GLU A 164 9.92 2.80 3.24
CA GLU A 164 10.96 3.50 4.04
C GLU A 164 12.36 3.39 3.42
N ASP A 165 12.67 2.30 2.72
CA ASP A 165 14.00 2.05 2.14
C ASP A 165 14.38 3.09 1.07
N VAL A 166 13.47 3.38 0.13
CA VAL A 166 13.73 4.35 -0.94
C VAL A 166 13.76 5.76 -0.37
N LEU A 167 12.89 6.07 0.60
CA LEU A 167 12.86 7.36 1.29
C LEU A 167 14.18 7.62 2.02
N LEU A 168 14.70 6.63 2.75
CA LEU A 168 15.98 6.72 3.43
C LEU A 168 17.13 6.95 2.43
N ARG A 169 17.15 6.21 1.32
CA ARG A 169 18.19 6.34 0.29
C ARG A 169 18.21 7.73 -0.36
N VAL A 170 17.05 8.29 -0.70
CA VAL A 170 16.99 9.65 -1.27
C VAL A 170 17.36 10.70 -0.22
N VAL A 171 16.88 10.59 1.02
CA VAL A 171 17.24 11.54 2.10
C VAL A 171 18.75 11.54 2.35
N THR A 172 19.34 10.36 2.50
CA THR A 172 20.80 10.22 2.71
C THR A 172 21.58 10.84 1.56
N ALA A 173 21.22 10.51 0.31
CA ALA A 173 21.87 11.06 -0.86
C ALA A 173 21.71 12.59 -0.97
N ALA A 174 20.57 13.14 -0.53
CA ALA A 174 20.32 14.57 -0.54
C ALA A 174 21.14 15.31 0.54
N GLN A 175 21.37 14.70 1.71
CA GLN A 175 22.26 15.28 2.72
C GLN A 175 23.70 15.40 2.20
N GLU A 176 24.18 14.40 1.46
CA GLU A 176 25.53 14.40 0.90
C GLU A 176 25.68 15.32 -0.33
N HIS A 177 24.67 15.39 -1.20
CA HIS A 177 24.77 16.03 -2.51
C HIS A 177 23.92 17.29 -2.67
N GLY A 178 23.15 17.68 -1.65
CA GLY A 178 22.19 18.79 -1.66
C GLY A 178 20.82 18.45 -2.27
N ALA A 179 20.77 17.52 -3.23
CA ALA A 179 19.54 17.06 -3.86
C ALA A 179 19.66 15.60 -4.33
N SER A 180 18.53 14.89 -4.36
CA SER A 180 18.46 13.53 -4.89
C SER A 180 17.05 13.18 -5.39
N GLY A 181 16.97 12.17 -6.26
CA GLY A 181 15.67 11.67 -6.73
C GLY A 181 15.70 10.24 -7.22
N ALA A 182 14.57 9.56 -7.06
CA ALA A 182 14.37 8.22 -7.58
C ALA A 182 14.30 8.23 -9.12
N ILE A 183 14.92 7.23 -9.75
CA ILE A 183 14.87 7.03 -11.21
C ILE A 183 14.46 5.61 -11.56
N ARG A 184 13.93 5.45 -12.78
CA ARG A 184 13.60 4.17 -13.40
C ARG A 184 14.14 4.06 -14.82
N PRO A 185 14.46 2.85 -15.31
CA PRO A 185 14.78 2.65 -16.71
C PRO A 185 13.57 2.98 -17.59
N LEU A 186 13.82 3.52 -18.78
CA LEU A 186 12.78 3.75 -19.78
C LEU A 186 12.33 2.41 -20.39
N VAL A 187 11.02 2.21 -20.45
CA VAL A 187 10.42 1.06 -21.16
C VAL A 187 10.32 1.36 -22.65
N SER A 188 9.70 2.49 -23.00
CA SER A 188 9.51 2.94 -24.38
C SER A 188 10.68 3.78 -24.88
N THR A 189 10.90 3.78 -26.20
CA THR A 189 11.76 4.75 -26.88
C THR A 189 11.17 6.14 -26.75
N VAL A 190 12.00 7.15 -26.46
CA VAL A 190 11.59 8.55 -26.43
C VAL A 190 11.92 9.18 -27.77
N ILE A 191 10.93 9.84 -28.36
CA ILE A 191 11.03 10.49 -29.67
C ILE A 191 10.65 11.97 -29.55
N SER A 192 11.25 12.80 -30.40
CA SER A 192 10.82 14.18 -30.61
C SER A 192 9.98 14.24 -31.88
N PRO A 193 8.75 14.79 -31.84
CA PRO A 193 7.97 15.07 -33.03
C PRO A 193 8.36 16.42 -33.66
N SER A 194 8.28 16.52 -34.98
CA SER A 194 8.34 17.79 -35.71
C SER A 194 7.01 18.55 -35.63
N ALA A 195 7.00 19.81 -36.08
CA ALA A 195 5.80 20.66 -36.04
C ALA A 195 4.60 20.10 -36.83
N ASP A 196 4.85 19.29 -37.86
CA ASP A 196 3.84 18.58 -38.66
C ASP A 196 3.47 17.19 -38.10
N SER A 197 3.85 16.89 -36.85
CA SER A 197 3.59 15.61 -36.16
C SER A 197 4.24 14.38 -36.78
N CYS A 198 5.34 14.58 -37.51
CA CYS A 198 6.21 13.51 -38.00
C CYS A 198 7.33 13.21 -37.00
N LEU A 199 8.02 12.07 -37.15
CA LEU A 199 9.20 11.74 -36.36
C LEU A 199 10.37 12.64 -36.77
N ASP A 200 10.92 13.42 -35.83
CA ASP A 200 12.15 14.19 -36.03
C ASP A 200 13.38 13.35 -35.66
N HIS A 201 13.51 12.97 -34.38
CA HIS A 201 14.60 12.10 -33.92
C HIS A 201 14.22 11.26 -32.70
N SER A 202 15.04 10.24 -32.40
CA SER A 202 14.92 9.38 -31.22
C SER A 202 16.09 9.59 -30.26
N LEU A 203 15.81 9.59 -28.96
CA LEU A 203 16.85 9.64 -27.93
C LEU A 203 17.48 8.27 -27.69
N GLU A 204 18.78 8.25 -27.39
CA GLU A 204 19.48 7.01 -27.02
C GLU A 204 19.01 6.52 -25.63
N ARG A 205 18.13 5.52 -25.62
CA ARG A 205 17.44 5.04 -24.41
C ARG A 205 18.39 4.68 -23.26
N ALA A 206 19.56 4.11 -23.55
CA ALA A 206 20.55 3.71 -22.55
C ALA A 206 21.11 4.89 -21.73
N LYS A 207 21.14 6.10 -22.32
CA LYS A 207 21.64 7.34 -21.68
C LYS A 207 20.57 8.10 -20.90
N HIS A 208 19.31 7.66 -20.94
CA HIS A 208 18.18 8.36 -20.34
C HIS A 208 17.46 7.51 -19.29
N ARG A 209 16.76 8.18 -18.38
CA ARG A 209 15.98 7.56 -17.30
C ARG A 209 14.66 8.32 -17.13
N ALA A 210 13.65 7.63 -16.63
CA ALA A 210 12.45 8.29 -16.13
C ALA A 210 12.72 8.81 -14.71
N SER A 211 12.47 10.10 -14.49
CA SER A 211 12.50 10.69 -13.15
C SER A 211 11.21 10.36 -12.41
N GLU A 212 11.34 9.88 -11.18
CA GLU A 212 10.23 9.46 -10.34
C GLU A 212 10.30 10.13 -8.96
N MET A 213 9.27 9.91 -8.16
CA MET A 213 9.24 10.30 -6.76
C MET A 213 9.49 9.06 -5.88
N PRO A 214 9.98 9.20 -4.64
CA PRO A 214 10.27 10.44 -3.93
C PRO A 214 11.53 11.16 -4.44
N GLN A 215 11.56 12.47 -4.24
CA GLN A 215 12.76 13.30 -4.36
C GLN A 215 13.05 13.94 -3.01
N ALA A 216 14.32 14.16 -2.69
CA ALA A 216 14.72 14.79 -1.43
C ALA A 216 15.76 15.88 -1.68
N PHE A 217 15.71 16.91 -0.84
CA PHE A 217 16.57 18.08 -0.98
C PHE A 217 16.97 18.60 0.40
N LEU A 218 18.19 19.12 0.53
CA LEU A 218 18.46 20.07 1.61
C LEU A 218 17.45 21.22 1.48
N PHE A 219 16.78 21.55 2.58
CA PHE A 219 15.67 22.49 2.55
C PHE A 219 16.06 23.84 1.98
N ASP A 220 17.20 24.38 2.44
CA ASP A 220 17.69 25.69 2.01
C ASP A 220 18.00 25.73 0.52
N VAL A 221 18.58 24.66 -0.02
CA VAL A 221 18.88 24.54 -1.47
C VAL A 221 17.61 24.65 -2.28
N ILE A 222 16.60 23.83 -1.99
CA ILE A 222 15.40 23.81 -2.82
C ILE A 222 14.55 25.06 -2.58
N TYR A 223 14.48 25.57 -1.36
CA TYR A 223 13.73 26.78 -1.06
C TYR A 223 14.30 27.99 -1.80
N GLU A 224 15.62 28.17 -1.78
CA GLU A 224 16.30 29.21 -2.56
C GLU A 224 16.06 29.04 -4.07
N ALA A 225 16.13 27.80 -4.59
CA ALA A 225 15.85 27.52 -6.00
C ALA A 225 14.44 27.98 -6.40
N TYR A 226 13.44 27.75 -5.54
CA TYR A 226 12.07 28.21 -5.78
C TYR A 226 11.89 29.73 -5.63
N GLN A 227 12.64 30.39 -4.74
CA GLN A 227 12.64 31.84 -4.60
C GLN A 227 13.22 32.55 -5.83
N GLN A 228 14.25 31.96 -6.44
CA GLN A 228 14.89 32.49 -7.66
C GLN A 228 14.21 32.05 -8.96
N CYS A 229 13.28 31.10 -8.88
CA CYS A 229 12.63 30.50 -10.05
C CYS A 229 11.82 31.54 -10.84
N SER A 230 12.04 31.60 -12.15
CA SER A 230 11.24 32.47 -13.03
C SER A 230 9.77 32.00 -13.09
N ASP A 231 8.85 32.93 -13.33
CA ASP A 231 7.42 32.59 -13.52
C ASP A 231 7.20 31.59 -14.66
N TYR A 232 8.02 31.64 -15.72
CA TYR A 232 7.96 30.68 -16.82
C TYR A 232 8.24 29.26 -16.34
N ASP A 233 9.31 29.05 -15.56
CA ASP A 233 9.63 27.72 -15.04
C ASP A 233 8.65 27.28 -13.95
N LEU A 234 8.07 28.20 -13.18
CA LEU A 234 6.98 27.88 -12.24
C LEU A 234 5.70 27.42 -12.98
N GLU A 235 5.48 27.90 -14.19
CA GLU A 235 4.30 27.56 -15.00
C GLU A 235 4.49 26.24 -15.77
N PHE A 236 5.61 26.10 -16.47
CA PHE A 236 5.84 25.00 -17.42
C PHE A 236 6.82 23.92 -16.93
N GLY A 237 7.55 24.19 -15.84
CA GLY A 237 8.46 23.24 -15.25
C GLY A 237 7.74 21.98 -14.76
N THR A 238 8.41 20.84 -14.89
CA THR A 238 7.88 19.54 -14.43
C THR A 238 8.76 18.87 -13.37
N GLU A 239 9.99 19.35 -13.17
CA GLU A 239 11.06 18.64 -12.47
C GLU A 239 11.76 19.53 -11.44
N CYS A 240 11.69 19.14 -10.16
CA CYS A 240 12.30 19.89 -9.06
C CYS A 240 13.83 19.77 -9.05
N LEU A 241 14.37 18.62 -9.45
CA LEU A 241 15.82 18.42 -9.57
C LEU A 241 16.43 19.38 -10.59
N HIS A 242 15.67 19.74 -11.63
CA HIS A 242 16.08 20.71 -12.63
C HIS A 242 16.13 22.13 -12.06
N LEU A 243 15.18 22.50 -11.18
CA LEU A 243 15.23 23.80 -10.50
C LEU A 243 16.47 23.91 -9.60
N ALA A 244 16.76 22.87 -8.80
CA ALA A 244 17.96 22.84 -7.96
C ALA A 244 19.25 22.96 -8.78
N LEU A 245 19.31 22.33 -9.95
CA LEU A 245 20.46 22.47 -10.86
C LEU A 245 20.57 23.87 -11.46
N LYS A 246 19.46 24.42 -11.96
CA LYS A 246 19.44 25.68 -12.71
C LYS A 246 19.67 26.91 -11.81
N TYR A 247 19.04 26.93 -10.63
CA TYR A 247 18.99 28.10 -9.76
C TYR A 247 19.90 28.00 -8.54
N SER A 248 20.31 26.79 -8.14
CA SER A 248 21.21 26.58 -6.99
C SER A 248 22.50 25.83 -7.36
N HIS A 249 22.71 25.53 -8.64
CA HIS A 249 23.89 24.82 -9.15
C HIS A 249 24.13 23.44 -8.51
N ILE A 250 23.09 22.81 -7.97
CA ILE A 250 23.18 21.51 -7.31
C ILE A 250 22.91 20.39 -8.30
N LYS A 251 23.89 19.50 -8.46
CA LYS A 251 23.76 18.27 -9.26
C LYS A 251 23.16 17.17 -8.40
N ALA A 252 21.87 16.89 -8.61
CA ALA A 252 21.18 15.88 -7.84
C ALA A 252 21.76 14.46 -8.04
N LYS A 253 21.83 13.70 -6.95
CA LYS A 253 22.16 12.27 -6.98
C LYS A 253 20.95 11.46 -7.44
N LEU A 254 21.12 10.67 -8.49
CA LEU A 254 20.07 9.77 -8.98
C LEU A 254 20.14 8.42 -8.25
N VAL A 255 19.00 7.97 -7.73
CA VAL A 255 18.86 6.75 -6.92
C VAL A 255 17.94 5.77 -7.63
N GLU A 256 18.40 4.53 -7.84
CA GLU A 256 17.57 3.51 -8.52
C GLU A 256 16.32 3.16 -7.69
N GLY A 257 15.14 3.25 -8.31
CA GLY A 257 13.85 2.98 -7.71
C GLY A 257 13.23 1.64 -8.10
N SER A 258 12.34 1.13 -7.25
CA SER A 258 11.54 -0.07 -7.54
C SER A 258 10.46 0.21 -8.59
N PRO A 259 9.93 -0.82 -9.27
CA PRO A 259 8.79 -0.65 -10.17
C PRO A 259 7.62 0.06 -9.49
N ASP A 260 7.32 -0.26 -8.23
CA ASP A 260 6.23 0.25 -7.39
C ASP A 260 6.09 1.78 -7.32
N LEU A 261 7.13 2.51 -7.68
CA LEU A 261 7.12 3.96 -7.64
C LEU A 261 6.25 4.62 -8.71
N TRP A 262 5.65 3.88 -9.67
CA TRP A 262 4.87 4.49 -10.77
C TRP A 262 3.71 5.38 -10.28
N LYS A 263 3.36 6.36 -11.12
CA LYS A 263 2.27 7.30 -10.86
C LYS A 263 0.94 6.73 -11.34
N VAL A 264 -0.06 6.68 -10.46
CA VAL A 264 -1.44 6.40 -10.90
C VAL A 264 -1.93 7.57 -11.75
N THR A 265 -2.11 7.32 -13.04
CA THR A 265 -2.40 8.37 -14.04
C THR A 265 -3.68 8.09 -14.82
N TYR A 266 -3.93 6.82 -15.14
CA TYR A 266 -5.05 6.34 -15.94
C TYR A 266 -5.94 5.39 -15.13
N LYS A 267 -7.15 5.12 -15.63
CA LYS A 267 -8.09 4.16 -15.00
C LYS A 267 -7.48 2.76 -14.83
N ARG A 268 -6.71 2.27 -15.81
CA ARG A 268 -5.99 0.99 -15.71
C ARG A 268 -5.01 0.93 -14.54
N ASP A 269 -4.45 2.07 -14.14
CA ASP A 269 -3.53 2.14 -13.02
C ASP A 269 -4.27 2.02 -11.67
N LEU A 270 -5.54 2.44 -11.60
CA LEU A 270 -6.39 2.20 -10.43
C LEU A 270 -6.65 0.70 -10.23
N TYR A 271 -6.90 -0.05 -11.30
CA TYR A 271 -7.08 -1.50 -11.22
C TYR A 271 -5.81 -2.22 -10.76
N ALA A 272 -4.65 -1.81 -11.27
CA ALA A 272 -3.36 -2.32 -10.81
C ALA A 272 -3.16 -2.00 -9.32
N ALA A 273 -3.38 -0.74 -8.92
CA ALA A 273 -3.24 -0.32 -7.53
C ALA A 273 -4.20 -1.05 -6.58
N GLU A 274 -5.47 -1.24 -6.96
CA GLU A 274 -6.43 -2.02 -6.19
C GLU A 274 -5.96 -3.47 -6.00
N SER A 275 -5.45 -4.09 -7.06
CA SER A 275 -4.96 -5.47 -7.02
C SER A 275 -3.78 -5.62 -6.06
N ILE A 276 -2.81 -4.70 -6.11
CA ILE A 276 -1.65 -4.70 -5.21
C ILE A 276 -2.07 -4.46 -3.76
N ILE A 277 -3.03 -3.55 -3.53
CA ILE A 277 -3.57 -3.30 -2.20
C ILE A 277 -4.20 -4.58 -1.64
N LYS A 278 -5.09 -5.22 -2.41
CA LYS A 278 -5.74 -6.48 -2.02
C LYS A 278 -4.73 -7.58 -1.74
N GLU A 279 -3.71 -7.72 -2.60
CA GLU A 279 -2.65 -8.70 -2.43
C GLU A 279 -1.87 -8.48 -1.12
N ARG A 280 -1.43 -7.25 -0.84
CA ARG A 280 -0.68 -6.90 0.38
C ARG A 280 -1.49 -7.19 1.65
N ILE A 281 -2.77 -6.83 1.69
CA ILE A 281 -3.63 -7.09 2.86
C ILE A 281 -4.14 -8.53 2.95
N SER A 282 -3.85 -9.39 1.96
CA SER A 282 -4.19 -10.82 1.98
C SER A 282 -3.07 -11.70 2.54
N GLN A 283 -1.90 -11.14 2.85
CA GLN A 283 -0.72 -11.89 3.30
C GLN A 283 -0.79 -12.34 4.77
N GLN A 284 -1.86 -12.05 5.50
CA GLN A 284 -2.03 -12.48 6.88
C GLN A 284 -3.47 -12.91 7.15
N VAL A 285 -3.65 -14.05 7.82
CA VAL A 285 -4.96 -14.58 8.24
C VAL A 285 -4.90 -14.97 9.71
N CYS A 286 -5.90 -14.52 10.46
CA CYS A 286 -6.06 -14.91 11.85
C CYS A 286 -7.20 -15.92 12.00
N VAL A 287 -6.91 -17.09 12.56
CA VAL A 287 -7.92 -18.09 12.94
C VAL A 287 -8.32 -17.86 14.39
N VAL A 288 -9.62 -17.66 14.63
CA VAL A 288 -10.23 -17.44 15.95
C VAL A 288 -11.08 -18.66 16.29
N MET A 289 -10.88 -19.25 17.47
CA MET A 289 -11.52 -20.49 17.92
C MET A 289 -11.84 -20.45 19.42
N ASP A 290 -12.90 -21.13 19.84
CA ASP A 290 -13.30 -21.27 21.25
C ASP A 290 -12.41 -22.30 21.98
N THR A 291 -12.24 -22.09 23.29
CA THR A 291 -11.41 -22.85 24.25
C THR A 291 -11.91 -24.25 24.62
N LYS A 292 -13.02 -24.73 24.04
CA LYS A 292 -13.57 -26.03 24.43
C LYS A 292 -12.71 -27.16 23.88
N GLU A 293 -12.22 -28.05 24.75
CA GLU A 293 -11.22 -29.10 24.44
C GLU A 293 -11.55 -29.98 23.22
N ASN A 294 -12.83 -30.23 22.92
CA ASN A 294 -13.25 -31.04 21.76
C ASN A 294 -13.32 -30.26 20.44
N GLU A 295 -13.41 -28.93 20.49
CA GLU A 295 -13.60 -28.04 19.33
C GLU A 295 -12.25 -27.58 18.74
N GLU A 296 -11.19 -27.57 19.56
CA GLU A 296 -9.84 -27.15 19.16
C GLU A 296 -9.21 -28.03 18.06
N HIS A 297 -9.51 -29.33 18.01
CA HIS A 297 -8.84 -30.23 17.07
C HIS A 297 -9.16 -29.88 15.61
N VAL A 298 -10.45 -29.68 15.31
CA VAL A 298 -10.89 -29.41 13.93
C VAL A 298 -10.50 -28.01 13.49
N GLY A 299 -10.53 -27.03 14.41
CA GLY A 299 -10.00 -25.69 14.16
C GLY A 299 -8.50 -25.70 13.84
N ARG A 300 -7.71 -26.51 14.55
CA ARG A 300 -6.28 -26.70 14.26
C ARG A 300 -6.04 -27.37 12.90
N CYS A 301 -6.83 -28.37 12.54
CA CYS A 301 -6.75 -29.00 11.21
C CYS A 301 -7.01 -27.99 10.08
N LEU A 302 -7.99 -27.08 10.24
CA LEU A 302 -8.24 -26.02 9.27
C LEU A 302 -7.09 -25.01 9.21
N GLU A 303 -6.50 -24.65 10.36
CA GLU A 303 -5.34 -23.77 10.42
C GLU A 303 -4.12 -24.38 9.67
N GLU A 304 -3.82 -25.66 9.89
CA GLU A 304 -2.76 -26.38 9.20
C GLU A 304 -3.01 -26.49 7.69
N MET A 305 -4.27 -26.73 7.31
CA MET A 305 -4.66 -26.75 5.90
C MET A 305 -4.49 -25.38 5.25
N LEU A 306 -4.90 -24.30 5.94
CA LEU A 306 -4.68 -22.92 5.46
C LEU A 306 -3.18 -22.62 5.30
N LYS A 307 -2.32 -23.05 6.23
CA LYS A 307 -0.86 -22.89 6.10
C LYS A 307 -0.30 -23.63 4.87
N THR A 308 -0.84 -24.81 4.58
CA THR A 308 -0.38 -25.67 3.48
C THR A 308 -0.82 -25.15 2.12
N GLU A 309 -2.08 -24.72 1.99
CA GLU A 309 -2.62 -24.21 0.73
C GLU A 309 -2.16 -22.76 0.46
N LEU A 310 -1.95 -21.97 1.52
CA LEU A 310 -1.53 -20.57 1.44
C LEU A 310 -0.04 -20.40 1.75
N ASN A 311 0.82 -21.02 0.94
CA ASN A 311 2.28 -21.09 1.11
C ASN A 311 3.02 -19.76 1.39
N HIS A 312 2.42 -18.61 1.10
CA HIS A 312 3.02 -17.28 1.29
C HIS A 312 2.26 -16.39 2.30
N VAL A 313 1.22 -16.92 2.94
CA VAL A 313 0.37 -16.18 3.88
C VAL A 313 0.77 -16.54 5.32
N LYS A 314 0.96 -15.52 6.16
CA LYS A 314 1.14 -15.70 7.60
C LYS A 314 -0.20 -16.09 8.23
N VAL A 315 -0.36 -17.36 8.59
CA VAL A 315 -1.54 -17.83 9.34
C VAL A 315 -1.20 -17.92 10.81
N THR A 316 -1.97 -17.22 11.65
CA THR A 316 -1.83 -17.22 13.11
C THR A 316 -3.13 -17.68 13.77
N SER A 317 -3.02 -18.44 14.85
CA SER A 317 -4.11 -18.68 15.80
C SER A 317 -3.80 -17.97 17.11
N GLY A 318 -4.82 -17.41 17.76
CA GLY A 318 -4.62 -16.73 19.04
C GLY A 318 -5.90 -16.18 19.63
N GLN A 319 -5.99 -16.24 20.96
CA GLN A 319 -7.05 -15.63 21.76
C GLN A 319 -6.75 -14.16 22.11
N ASP A 320 -5.49 -13.75 22.00
CA ASP A 320 -5.10 -12.37 22.24
C ASP A 320 -5.41 -11.49 21.02
N LEU A 321 -6.71 -11.22 20.85
CA LEU A 321 -7.21 -10.34 19.79
C LEU A 321 -6.64 -8.92 19.87
N GLN A 322 -6.14 -8.47 21.02
CA GLN A 322 -5.46 -7.18 21.13
C GLN A 322 -4.11 -7.21 20.40
N GLN A 323 -3.34 -8.29 20.55
CA GLN A 323 -2.10 -8.49 19.81
C GLN A 323 -2.35 -8.62 18.30
N ILE A 324 -3.45 -9.25 17.88
CA ILE A 324 -3.82 -9.40 16.46
C ILE A 324 -4.24 -8.06 15.83
N ILE A 325 -4.97 -7.21 16.56
CA ILE A 325 -5.29 -5.84 16.11
C ILE A 325 -4.01 -5.00 15.97
N LEU A 326 -3.03 -5.19 16.87
CA LEU A 326 -1.73 -4.54 16.80
C LEU A 326 -0.91 -5.00 15.58
N GLU A 327 -1.06 -6.25 15.14
CA GLU A 327 -0.40 -6.79 13.95
C GLU A 327 -1.02 -6.30 12.61
N GLN A 328 -2.08 -5.48 12.63
CA GLN A 328 -2.77 -4.99 11.42
C GLN A 328 -3.32 -6.12 10.53
N CYS A 329 -3.86 -7.18 11.12
CA CYS A 329 -4.56 -8.23 10.37
C CYS A 329 -5.94 -7.76 9.89
N TYR A 330 -6.30 -8.05 8.64
CA TYR A 330 -7.59 -7.68 8.02
C TYR A 330 -8.44 -8.88 7.58
N ASN A 331 -8.03 -10.11 7.93
CA ASN A 331 -8.67 -11.35 7.51
C ASN A 331 -8.82 -12.29 8.71
N PHE A 332 -10.06 -12.62 9.04
CA PHE A 332 -10.40 -13.42 10.20
C PHE A 332 -11.22 -14.63 9.78
N VAL A 333 -10.85 -15.80 10.29
CA VAL A 333 -11.58 -17.06 10.12
C VAL A 333 -12.06 -17.46 11.51
N CYS A 334 -13.36 -17.32 11.76
CA CYS A 334 -13.98 -17.66 13.04
C CYS A 334 -14.53 -19.07 12.96
N VAL A 335 -13.98 -19.99 13.73
CA VAL A 335 -14.35 -21.40 13.71
C VAL A 335 -15.35 -21.70 14.82
N ASN A 336 -16.51 -22.22 14.45
CA ASN A 336 -17.58 -22.67 15.33
C ASN A 336 -17.80 -24.17 15.10
N VAL A 337 -17.72 -24.99 16.15
CA VAL A 337 -17.81 -26.45 16.04
C VAL A 337 -19.04 -26.96 16.77
N MET A 338 -19.86 -27.76 16.09
CA MET A 338 -21.09 -28.36 16.64
C MET A 338 -22.13 -27.37 17.20
N THR A 339 -21.95 -26.08 16.94
CA THR A 339 -22.90 -25.01 17.29
C THR A 339 -23.43 -24.34 16.03
N SER A 340 -24.74 -24.10 16.02
CA SER A 340 -25.42 -23.31 14.97
C SER A 340 -25.48 -21.82 15.30
N ASP A 341 -24.93 -21.44 16.45
CA ASP A 341 -25.04 -20.10 17.00
C ASP A 341 -23.79 -19.28 16.63
N PHE A 342 -23.92 -17.96 16.59
CA PHE A 342 -22.86 -17.03 16.14
C PHE A 342 -22.14 -16.36 17.30
N GLU A 343 -22.08 -16.98 18.49
CA GLU A 343 -21.58 -16.30 19.69
C GLU A 343 -20.13 -15.81 19.52
N GLU A 344 -19.23 -16.67 19.06
CA GLU A 344 -17.82 -16.30 18.85
C GLU A 344 -17.66 -15.31 17.70
N THR A 345 -18.41 -15.52 16.61
CA THR A 345 -18.45 -14.58 15.48
C THR A 345 -18.94 -13.20 15.94
N GLN A 346 -19.96 -13.12 16.79
CA GLN A 346 -20.48 -11.86 17.34
C GLN A 346 -19.48 -11.19 18.26
N ARG A 347 -18.79 -11.94 19.13
CA ARG A 347 -17.70 -11.40 19.95
C ARG A 347 -16.61 -10.77 19.10
N LEU A 348 -16.15 -11.49 18.07
CA LEU A 348 -15.18 -10.97 17.09
C LEU A 348 -15.69 -9.71 16.39
N LEU A 349 -16.93 -9.73 15.89
CA LEU A 349 -17.51 -8.58 15.20
C LEU A 349 -17.58 -7.35 16.12
N ASN A 350 -18.06 -7.50 17.35
CA ASN A 350 -18.10 -6.40 18.33
C ASN A 350 -16.71 -5.81 18.61
N MET A 351 -15.68 -6.66 18.75
CA MET A 351 -14.30 -6.18 18.92
C MET A 351 -13.77 -5.45 17.68
N LEU A 352 -14.05 -5.97 16.48
CA LEU A 352 -13.66 -5.33 15.22
C LEU A 352 -14.37 -3.98 15.03
N GLU A 353 -15.61 -3.86 15.50
CA GLU A 353 -16.38 -2.63 15.49
C GLU A 353 -15.78 -1.53 16.37
N GLU A 354 -15.19 -1.90 17.51
CA GLU A 354 -14.47 -0.98 18.39
C GLU A 354 -13.06 -0.64 17.87
N SER A 355 -12.52 -1.48 16.97
CA SER A 355 -11.21 -1.30 16.37
C SER A 355 -11.18 -0.23 15.26
N ASN A 356 -9.99 0.27 14.94
CA ASN A 356 -9.79 1.18 13.80
C ASN A 356 -9.45 0.45 12.48
N LEU A 357 -9.50 -0.89 12.46
CA LEU A 357 -9.06 -1.67 11.30
C LEU A 357 -9.94 -1.43 10.07
N SER A 358 -11.26 -1.46 10.27
CA SER A 358 -12.26 -1.33 9.21
C SER A 358 -12.32 0.07 8.58
N ILE A 359 -11.75 1.07 9.26
CA ILE A 359 -11.58 2.42 8.72
C ILE A 359 -10.58 2.40 7.56
N LEU A 360 -9.51 1.61 7.66
CA LEU A 360 -8.39 1.64 6.71
C LEU A 360 -8.61 0.74 5.50
N TYR A 361 -9.18 -0.45 5.72
CA TYR A 361 -9.47 -1.43 4.67
C TYR A 361 -10.74 -2.20 5.03
N PRO A 362 -11.48 -2.76 4.05
CA PRO A 362 -12.58 -3.65 4.35
C PRO A 362 -12.05 -4.88 5.10
N VAL A 363 -12.60 -5.25 6.24
CA VAL A 363 -12.16 -6.43 7.01
C VAL A 363 -12.94 -7.65 6.52
N VAL A 364 -12.27 -8.75 6.21
CA VAL A 364 -12.93 -10.01 5.81
C VAL A 364 -13.09 -10.89 7.04
N VAL A 365 -14.31 -11.33 7.32
CA VAL A 365 -14.64 -12.28 8.39
C VAL A 365 -15.37 -13.46 7.77
N ILE A 366 -14.85 -14.66 7.99
CA ILE A 366 -15.45 -15.90 7.48
C ILE A 366 -15.85 -16.73 8.69
N SER A 367 -17.17 -16.86 8.90
CA SER A 367 -17.75 -17.70 9.95
C SER A 367 -17.82 -19.14 9.44
N VAL A 368 -16.90 -19.98 9.91
CA VAL A 368 -16.83 -21.39 9.56
C VAL A 368 -17.63 -22.19 10.58
N HIS A 369 -18.58 -23.00 10.12
CA HIS A 369 -19.36 -23.88 10.97
C HIS A 369 -19.11 -25.34 10.58
N PHE A 370 -18.59 -26.11 11.54
CA PHE A 370 -18.50 -27.56 11.44
C PHE A 370 -19.80 -28.18 11.97
N LEU A 371 -20.63 -28.70 11.07
CA LEU A 371 -21.97 -29.19 11.41
C LEU A 371 -22.17 -30.64 11.01
N ASP A 372 -22.86 -31.37 11.88
CA ASP A 372 -23.38 -32.70 11.61
C ASP A 372 -24.79 -32.60 11.00
N TYR A 373 -24.96 -33.16 9.80
CA TYR A 373 -26.23 -33.21 9.08
C TYR A 373 -27.04 -34.49 9.35
N GLU A 374 -26.46 -35.51 9.99
CA GLU A 374 -27.13 -36.78 10.26
C GLU A 374 -27.88 -36.76 11.60
N SER A 375 -27.38 -36.04 12.61
CA SER A 375 -27.93 -36.09 13.97
C SER A 375 -29.08 -35.11 14.27
N VAL A 376 -29.29 -34.05 13.47
CA VAL A 376 -30.30 -33.00 13.74
C VAL A 376 -31.01 -32.57 12.45
N PRO A 377 -32.34 -32.28 12.47
CA PRO A 377 -33.07 -31.87 11.27
C PRO A 377 -32.43 -30.63 10.61
N PHE A 378 -31.96 -30.82 9.38
CA PHE A 378 -31.28 -29.81 8.57
C PHE A 378 -32.03 -28.46 8.51
N GLY A 379 -33.37 -28.49 8.48
CA GLY A 379 -34.20 -27.29 8.42
C GLY A 379 -34.01 -26.34 9.61
N GLN A 380 -34.02 -26.85 10.85
CA GLN A 380 -33.92 -25.99 12.05
C GLN A 380 -32.52 -25.38 12.23
N ARG A 381 -31.46 -26.14 11.95
CA ARG A 381 -30.09 -25.61 11.97
C ARG A 381 -29.87 -24.60 10.85
N MET A 382 -30.36 -24.89 9.64
CA MET A 382 -30.21 -23.98 8.50
C MET A 382 -30.92 -22.64 8.76
N GLU A 383 -32.13 -22.64 9.34
CA GLU A 383 -32.81 -21.40 9.75
C GLU A 383 -31.96 -20.53 10.68
N LYS A 384 -31.27 -21.15 11.66
CA LYS A 384 -30.36 -20.43 12.55
C LYS A 384 -29.15 -19.88 11.81
N VAL A 385 -28.46 -20.68 11.00
CA VAL A 385 -27.25 -20.23 10.31
C VAL A 385 -27.58 -19.16 9.25
N MET A 386 -28.79 -19.14 8.70
CA MET A 386 -29.26 -18.11 7.78
C MET A 386 -29.35 -16.71 8.42
N GLN A 387 -29.29 -16.59 9.75
CA GLN A 387 -29.16 -15.30 10.45
C GLN A 387 -27.90 -14.52 10.05
N ILE A 388 -26.88 -15.19 9.49
CA ILE A 388 -25.67 -14.54 8.96
C ILE A 388 -25.98 -13.45 7.94
N ARG A 389 -27.12 -13.53 7.23
CA ARG A 389 -27.55 -12.52 6.26
C ARG A 389 -27.82 -11.17 6.91
N GLU A 390 -28.49 -11.18 8.07
CA GLU A 390 -28.79 -9.96 8.81
C GLU A 390 -27.53 -9.40 9.45
N PHE A 391 -26.69 -10.25 10.05
CA PHE A 391 -25.39 -9.80 10.59
C PHE A 391 -24.52 -9.17 9.51
N ALA A 392 -24.39 -9.81 8.34
CA ALA A 392 -23.58 -9.31 7.24
C ALA A 392 -24.04 -7.93 6.75
N LYS A 393 -25.36 -7.71 6.70
CA LYS A 393 -25.95 -6.42 6.30
C LYS A 393 -25.61 -5.31 7.29
N GLU A 394 -25.66 -5.60 8.58
CA GLU A 394 -25.34 -4.62 9.62
C GLU A 394 -23.85 -4.29 9.64
N VAL A 395 -22.97 -5.30 9.61
CA VAL A 395 -21.52 -5.07 9.71
C VAL A 395 -20.91 -4.51 8.42
N LYS A 396 -21.55 -4.67 7.25
CA LYS A 396 -21.13 -4.00 6.00
C LYS A 396 -21.17 -2.47 6.10
N LYS A 397 -22.10 -1.90 6.88
CA LYS A 397 -22.16 -0.45 7.14
C LYS A 397 -20.87 0.06 7.81
N ARG A 398 -20.16 -0.84 8.49
CA ARG A 398 -18.90 -0.59 9.18
C ARG A 398 -17.70 -1.19 8.43
N ASN A 399 -17.85 -1.44 7.14
CA ASN A 399 -16.80 -1.93 6.25
C ASN A 399 -16.26 -3.33 6.63
N ILE A 400 -17.09 -4.19 7.20
CA ILE A 400 -16.78 -5.60 7.45
C ILE A 400 -17.53 -6.46 6.42
N LEU A 401 -16.83 -7.40 5.80
CA LEU A 401 -17.34 -8.35 4.83
C LEU A 401 -17.48 -9.72 5.51
N LEU A 402 -18.70 -10.04 5.93
CA LEU A 402 -19.02 -11.29 6.61
C LEU A 402 -19.59 -12.30 5.61
N SER A 403 -18.97 -13.48 5.53
CA SER A 403 -19.47 -14.64 4.78
C SER A 403 -19.46 -15.88 5.66
N GLY A 404 -20.31 -16.86 5.34
CA GLY A 404 -20.39 -18.14 6.04
C GLY A 404 -19.80 -19.26 5.21
N LEU A 405 -19.17 -20.22 5.87
CA LEU A 405 -18.68 -21.46 5.27
C LEU A 405 -19.12 -22.64 6.13
N LEU A 406 -19.82 -23.58 5.51
CA LEU A 406 -20.24 -24.82 6.14
C LEU A 406 -19.27 -25.93 5.76
N ILE A 407 -18.77 -26.66 6.74
CA ILE A 407 -17.98 -27.87 6.55
C ILE A 407 -18.70 -29.01 7.26
N TYR A 408 -18.99 -30.09 6.54
CA TYR A 408 -19.65 -31.24 7.14
C TYR A 408 -18.71 -31.95 8.13
N PHE A 409 -19.22 -32.30 9.31
CA PHE A 409 -18.46 -33.01 10.34
C PHE A 409 -19.40 -33.74 11.30
N PRO A 410 -19.15 -35.02 11.67
CA PRO A 410 -17.96 -35.82 11.37
C PRO A 410 -17.96 -36.43 9.96
N GLN A 411 -16.76 -36.75 9.45
CA GLN A 411 -16.53 -37.40 8.15
C GLN A 411 -15.40 -38.43 8.25
N GLU A 412 -15.32 -39.35 7.29
CA GLU A 412 -14.11 -40.16 7.08
C GLU A 412 -12.90 -39.27 6.80
N GLU A 413 -11.72 -39.66 7.29
CA GLU A 413 -10.51 -38.83 7.28
C GLU A 413 -10.14 -38.28 5.89
N GLN A 414 -10.24 -39.10 4.83
CA GLN A 414 -9.96 -38.67 3.47
C GLN A 414 -10.96 -37.61 2.96
N LYS A 415 -12.25 -37.77 3.27
CA LYS A 415 -13.28 -36.81 2.85
C LYS A 415 -13.16 -35.51 3.63
N LEU A 416 -12.85 -35.59 4.92
CA LEU A 416 -12.60 -34.42 5.76
C LEU A 416 -11.40 -33.60 5.23
N GLN A 417 -10.31 -34.27 4.84
CA GLN A 417 -9.15 -33.61 4.23
C GLN A 417 -9.52 -32.88 2.93
N GLU A 418 -10.35 -33.49 2.08
CA GLU A 418 -10.83 -32.85 0.86
C GLU A 418 -11.72 -31.63 1.13
N SER A 419 -12.68 -31.74 2.05
CA SER A 419 -13.53 -30.62 2.48
C SER A 419 -12.72 -29.49 3.12
N LEU A 420 -11.71 -29.80 3.94
CA LEU A 420 -10.83 -28.78 4.52
C LEU A 420 -10.03 -28.05 3.43
N ARG A 421 -9.50 -28.77 2.43
CA ARG A 421 -8.79 -28.18 1.29
C ARG A 421 -9.69 -27.29 0.44
N GLN A 422 -10.91 -27.74 0.16
CA GLN A 422 -11.91 -26.92 -0.53
C GLN A 422 -12.28 -25.69 0.29
N GLY A 423 -12.46 -25.84 1.61
CA GLY A 423 -12.72 -24.73 2.53
C GLY A 423 -11.60 -23.71 2.54
N ALA A 424 -10.34 -24.14 2.61
CA ALA A 424 -9.17 -23.27 2.51
C ALA A 424 -9.13 -22.51 1.17
N THR A 425 -9.44 -23.18 0.06
CA THR A 425 -9.52 -22.56 -1.27
C THR A 425 -10.60 -21.48 -1.34
N ILE A 426 -11.80 -21.76 -0.79
CA ILE A 426 -12.91 -20.80 -0.72
C ILE A 426 -12.52 -19.59 0.15
N ILE A 427 -11.93 -19.83 1.32
CA ILE A 427 -11.43 -18.79 2.22
C ILE A 427 -10.44 -17.87 1.49
N ALA A 428 -9.49 -18.46 0.77
CA ALA A 428 -8.50 -17.73 -0.02
C ALA A 428 -9.15 -16.83 -1.08
N ALA A 429 -10.15 -17.35 -1.80
CA ALA A 429 -10.87 -16.62 -2.83
C ALA A 429 -11.64 -15.42 -2.25
N LEU A 430 -12.34 -15.62 -1.13
CA LEU A 430 -13.07 -14.54 -0.44
C LEU A 430 -12.13 -13.43 0.04
N ILE A 431 -10.98 -13.80 0.60
CA ILE A 431 -9.95 -12.85 1.08
C ILE A 431 -9.37 -12.05 -0.10
N LYS A 432 -9.02 -12.75 -1.18
CA LYS A 432 -8.40 -12.17 -2.37
C LYS A 432 -9.33 -11.19 -3.08
N ASP A 433 -10.58 -11.59 -3.31
CA ASP A 433 -11.52 -10.78 -4.09
C ASP A 433 -12.07 -9.60 -3.28
N ARG A 434 -12.30 -9.82 -1.98
CA ARG A 434 -12.86 -8.83 -1.03
C ARG A 434 -14.15 -8.20 -1.58
N ASN A 435 -14.98 -9.04 -2.19
CA ASN A 435 -16.17 -8.65 -2.94
C ASN A 435 -17.41 -8.59 -2.02
N SER A 436 -18.03 -7.41 -1.92
CA SER A 436 -19.23 -7.21 -1.09
C SER A 436 -20.48 -7.92 -1.62
N GLY A 437 -20.49 -8.41 -2.86
CA GLY A 437 -21.62 -9.15 -3.45
C GLY A 437 -21.85 -10.53 -2.83
N LEU A 438 -20.86 -11.09 -2.13
CA LEU A 438 -20.92 -12.43 -1.52
C LEU A 438 -21.15 -12.40 0.00
N ILE A 439 -21.40 -11.22 0.58
CA ILE A 439 -21.66 -11.12 2.03
C ILE A 439 -22.99 -11.79 2.39
N GLY A 440 -23.04 -12.38 3.58
CA GLY A 440 -24.21 -13.09 4.10
C GLY A 440 -24.54 -14.40 3.37
N GLN A 441 -23.72 -14.82 2.40
CA GLN A 441 -23.88 -16.12 1.75
C GLN A 441 -23.33 -17.24 2.64
N LEU A 442 -23.97 -18.41 2.56
CA LEU A 442 -23.46 -19.66 3.14
C LEU A 442 -22.88 -20.51 2.02
N LEU A 443 -21.56 -20.62 2.01
CA LEU A 443 -20.82 -21.50 1.12
C LEU A 443 -20.67 -22.88 1.76
N VAL A 444 -20.37 -23.89 0.97
CA VAL A 444 -20.21 -25.28 1.43
C VAL A 444 -18.91 -25.85 0.89
N ALA A 445 -18.18 -26.56 1.75
CA ALA A 445 -16.98 -27.32 1.41
C ALA A 445 -17.07 -28.77 1.87
#